data_AF-A0A7J2RD22-F1
#
_entry.id   AF-A0A7J2RD22-F1
#
_cell.length_a   1.000
_cell.length_b   1.000
_cell.length_c   1.000
_cell.angle_alpha   90.00
_cell.angle_beta   90.00
_cell.angle_gamma   90.00
#
_symmetry.space_group_name_H-M   'P 1'
#
loop_
_entity.id
_entity.type
_entity.pdbx_description
1 polymer ?
#
loop_
_entity_poly.entity_id
_entity_poly.type
_entity_poly.pdbx_seq_one_letter_code
_entity_poly.pdbx_strand_id
1 'polypeptide(L)'
;MEMSKKQQIPTQKTSRQRRRTTFLVLVMVSFILFSAPFLSAELFTFDNVLTYDLNDTEATIVNFFGLGSDIAKATLTTGFQRYVEIGKDIVVMQMDIENFGEDNALSGMKMINMRNGQEEQKEFKWVYGIYGDVEVDTWEDVCVTVVNASSPTGKSNNCLEEIVGSHIENQIIRWEELTNTNIPKGTITIGLMTDVKEGDYYDGIPTLFGKEIKEWATWEASVKDSHGQDLVNAAGDTEDFGMIWKPHYDVRMTSFTISAQSTATVCAIDG
;
A
#
# COMPACT_ATOMS: atom_id res chain seq x y z
N MET A 1 -43.37 -36.91 76.03
CA MET A 1 -43.01 -36.69 74.62
C MET A 1 -42.04 -35.51 74.59
N GLU A 2 -40.78 -35.75 74.95
CA GLU A 2 -39.72 -34.73 74.98
C GLU A 2 -38.93 -34.81 73.67
N MET A 3 -38.99 -33.73 72.88
CA MET A 3 -38.16 -33.59 71.69
C MET A 3 -36.81 -32.99 72.06
N SER A 4 -35.77 -33.82 71.94
CA SER A 4 -34.36 -33.48 72.10
C SER A 4 -33.88 -32.55 70.98
N LYS A 5 -33.54 -31.31 71.32
CA LYS A 5 -32.84 -30.36 70.44
C LYS A 5 -31.36 -30.73 70.41
N LYS A 6 -30.88 -31.27 69.29
CA LYS A 6 -29.44 -31.42 69.01
C LYS A 6 -28.85 -30.03 68.73
N GLN A 7 -27.98 -29.55 69.61
CA GLN A 7 -27.16 -28.37 69.37
C GLN A 7 -26.11 -28.66 68.29
N GLN A 8 -26.14 -27.90 67.20
CA GLN A 8 -25.10 -27.90 66.18
C GLN A 8 -23.90 -27.10 66.69
N ILE A 9 -22.74 -27.76 66.78
CA ILE A 9 -21.47 -27.16 67.16
C ILE A 9 -20.96 -26.35 65.96
N PRO A 10 -20.77 -25.02 66.08
CA PRO A 10 -20.21 -24.22 65.01
C PRO A 10 -18.74 -24.59 64.81
N THR A 11 -18.41 -25.11 63.62
CA THR A 11 -17.04 -25.36 63.21
C THR A 11 -16.30 -24.04 63.06
N GLN A 12 -15.47 -23.71 64.06
CA GLN A 12 -14.54 -22.58 63.99
C GLN A 12 -13.51 -22.84 62.87
N LYS A 13 -13.77 -22.30 61.69
CA LYS A 13 -12.75 -22.18 60.63
C LYS A 13 -11.60 -21.33 61.18
N THR A 14 -10.45 -21.97 61.33
CA THR A 14 -9.25 -21.40 61.95
C THR A 14 -8.80 -20.14 61.21
N SER A 15 -8.61 -19.05 61.96
CA SER A 15 -8.20 -17.73 61.48
C SER A 15 -6.91 -17.74 60.64
N ARG A 16 -6.10 -18.80 60.77
CA ARG A 16 -4.87 -19.04 60.03
C ARG A 16 -5.09 -19.28 58.53
N GLN A 17 -6.24 -19.86 58.16
CA GLN A 17 -6.58 -20.11 56.75
C GLN A 17 -7.01 -18.83 56.02
N ARG A 18 -7.61 -17.88 56.74
CA ARG A 18 -8.06 -16.59 56.20
C ARG A 18 -6.91 -15.66 55.82
N ARG A 19 -5.81 -15.68 56.58
CA ARG A 19 -4.59 -14.89 56.28
C ARG A 19 -3.87 -15.36 55.02
N ARG A 20 -3.90 -16.66 54.71
CA ARG A 20 -3.25 -17.23 53.51
C ARG A 20 -3.95 -16.83 52.22
N THR A 21 -5.28 -16.81 52.21
CA THR A 21 -6.06 -16.38 51.04
C THR A 21 -5.91 -14.89 50.76
N THR A 22 -5.92 -14.03 51.78
CA THR A 22 -5.75 -12.58 51.57
C THR A 22 -4.37 -12.24 51.01
N PHE A 23 -3.32 -12.92 51.47
CA PHE A 23 -1.96 -12.73 50.96
C PHE A 23 -1.83 -13.19 49.49
N LEU A 24 -2.39 -14.35 49.13
CA LEU A 24 -2.38 -14.83 47.74
C LEU A 24 -3.13 -13.89 46.78
N VAL A 25 -4.27 -13.34 47.21
CA VAL A 25 -5.02 -12.36 46.39
C VAL A 25 -4.20 -11.08 46.18
N LEU A 26 -3.55 -10.56 47.23
CA LEU A 26 -2.70 -9.37 47.11
C LEU A 26 -1.48 -9.59 46.19
N VAL A 27 -0.87 -10.78 46.24
CA VAL A 27 0.24 -11.14 45.35
C VAL A 27 -0.23 -11.23 43.89
N MET A 28 -1.38 -11.81 43.62
CA MET A 28 -1.94 -11.84 42.25
C MET A 28 -2.31 -10.45 41.73
N VAL A 29 -2.92 -9.59 42.56
CA VAL A 29 -3.25 -8.21 42.15
C VAL A 29 -1.98 -7.39 41.92
N SER A 30 -0.94 -7.55 42.75
CA SER A 30 0.36 -6.92 42.48
C SER A 30 1.00 -7.45 41.22
N PHE A 31 0.91 -8.74 40.94
CA PHE A 31 1.48 -9.31 39.72
C PHE A 31 0.79 -8.76 38.47
N ILE A 32 -0.54 -8.61 38.48
CA ILE A 32 -1.30 -7.99 37.38
C ILE A 32 -0.93 -6.52 37.20
N LEU A 33 -0.82 -5.76 38.29
CA LEU A 33 -0.44 -4.34 38.24
C LEU A 33 1.03 -4.12 37.83
N PHE A 34 1.91 -5.06 38.17
CA PHE A 34 3.34 -4.99 37.84
C PHE A 34 3.65 -5.60 36.46
N SER A 35 2.80 -6.50 35.93
CA SER A 35 2.90 -7.03 34.57
C SER A 35 2.25 -6.13 33.52
N ALA A 36 1.26 -5.31 33.89
CA ALA A 36 0.61 -4.36 32.99
C ALA A 36 1.58 -3.39 32.27
N PRO A 37 2.63 -2.82 32.90
CA PRO A 37 3.55 -1.93 32.21
C PRO A 37 4.52 -2.63 31.25
N PHE A 38 4.65 -3.97 31.26
CA PHE A 38 5.52 -4.69 30.32
C PHE A 38 4.88 -4.91 28.93
N LEU A 39 3.63 -4.50 28.73
CA LEU A 39 2.96 -4.55 27.42
C LEU A 39 3.04 -3.22 26.65
N SER A 40 3.84 -2.24 27.09
CA SER A 40 3.60 -0.82 26.83
C SER A 40 4.21 -0.19 25.57
N ALA A 41 4.87 -0.93 24.66
CA ALA A 41 5.43 -0.30 23.46
C ALA A 41 4.60 -0.58 22.18
N GLU A 42 4.02 -1.77 22.04
CA GLU A 42 3.28 -2.12 20.82
C GLU A 42 1.77 -1.90 20.92
N LEU A 43 1.26 -1.50 22.10
CA LEU A 43 -0.17 -1.37 22.36
C LEU A 43 -0.85 -0.09 21.81
N PHE A 44 -0.09 0.88 21.29
CA PHE A 44 -0.66 2.16 20.82
C PHE A 44 -0.98 2.20 19.31
N THR A 45 -0.64 1.16 18.53
CA THR A 45 -0.97 1.09 17.08
C THR A 45 -2.20 0.22 16.76
N PHE A 46 -2.82 -0.39 17.78
CA PHE A 46 -3.93 -1.33 17.56
C PHE A 46 -5.19 -0.67 17.00
N ASP A 47 -5.33 0.65 17.10
CA ASP A 47 -6.60 1.32 16.82
C ASP A 47 -6.68 2.09 15.50
N ASN A 48 -5.70 1.96 14.61
CA ASN A 48 -5.84 2.48 13.25
C ASN A 48 -6.59 1.47 12.37
N VAL A 49 -7.60 1.93 11.64
CA VAL A 49 -8.31 1.13 10.62
C VAL A 49 -7.78 1.52 9.26
N LEU A 50 -7.31 0.54 8.51
CA LEU A 50 -6.90 0.70 7.12
C LEU A 50 -8.09 0.38 6.22
N THR A 51 -8.46 1.33 5.37
CA THR A 51 -9.36 1.09 4.24
C THR A 51 -8.53 1.21 2.97
N TYR A 52 -8.54 0.16 2.14
CA TYR A 52 -7.77 0.11 0.90
C TYR A 52 -8.70 -0.11 -0.28
N ASP A 53 -8.60 0.77 -1.28
CA ASP A 53 -9.26 0.59 -2.57
C ASP A 53 -8.21 0.23 -3.64
N LEU A 54 -8.28 -1.02 -4.12
CA LEU A 54 -7.40 -1.53 -5.16
C LEU A 54 -7.57 -0.81 -6.51
N ASN A 55 -8.74 -0.23 -6.79
CA ASN A 55 -8.98 0.43 -8.07
C ASN A 55 -8.32 1.82 -8.11
N ASP A 56 -8.37 2.52 -6.98
CA ASP A 56 -7.83 3.87 -6.85
C ASP A 56 -6.37 3.88 -6.37
N THR A 57 -5.83 2.70 -6.02
CA THR A 57 -4.49 2.56 -5.42
C THR A 57 -4.27 3.48 -4.22
N GLU A 58 -5.35 3.69 -3.46
CA GLU A 58 -5.43 4.61 -2.33
C GLU A 58 -5.67 3.82 -1.04
N ALA A 59 -4.85 4.11 -0.04
CA ALA A 59 -4.98 3.62 1.31
C ALA A 59 -5.32 4.78 2.24
N THR A 60 -6.52 4.76 2.83
CA THR A 60 -6.93 5.72 3.86
C THR A 60 -6.79 5.06 5.24
N ILE A 61 -6.09 5.75 6.14
CA ILE A 61 -5.86 5.30 7.51
C ILE A 61 -6.67 6.21 8.44
N VAL A 62 -7.56 5.60 9.21
CA VAL A 62 -8.52 6.29 10.08
C VAL A 62 -8.22 5.99 11.55
N ASN A 63 -8.25 7.01 12.40
CA ASN A 63 -8.12 6.84 13.85
C ASN A 63 -9.47 6.40 14.47
N PHE A 64 -9.49 5.22 15.09
CA PHE A 64 -10.69 4.66 15.70
C PHE A 64 -10.96 5.20 17.13
N PHE A 65 -9.95 5.77 17.82
CA PHE A 65 -10.05 6.18 19.22
C PHE A 65 -10.64 7.60 19.41
N GLY A 66 -11.66 7.98 18.63
CA GLY A 66 -12.41 9.17 19.04
C GLY A 66 -13.48 9.74 18.11
N LEU A 67 -13.26 9.82 16.80
CA LEU A 67 -14.20 10.53 15.90
C LEU A 67 -14.19 10.05 14.43
N GLY A 68 -13.36 9.06 14.06
CA GLY A 68 -13.32 8.54 12.69
C GLY A 68 -12.72 9.51 11.66
N SER A 69 -11.83 10.41 12.09
CA SER A 69 -11.10 11.29 11.17
C SER A 69 -9.93 10.55 10.54
N ASP A 70 -9.70 10.79 9.25
CA ASP A 70 -8.52 10.35 8.53
C ASP A 70 -7.26 10.92 9.22
N ILE A 71 -6.26 10.07 9.45
CA ILE A 71 -4.95 10.48 9.97
C ILE A 71 -3.90 10.55 8.87
N ALA A 72 -4.06 9.74 7.83
CA ALA A 72 -3.29 9.86 6.62
C ALA A 72 -4.00 9.24 5.42
N LYS A 73 -3.61 9.70 4.24
CA LYS A 73 -3.90 9.05 2.97
C LYS A 73 -2.59 8.77 2.25
N ALA A 74 -2.47 7.59 1.68
CA ALA A 74 -1.38 7.22 0.82
C ALA A 74 -1.93 6.84 -0.56
N THR A 75 -1.32 7.34 -1.62
CA THR A 75 -1.69 7.05 -3.00
C THR A 75 -0.45 6.57 -3.75
N LEU A 76 -0.54 5.39 -4.35
CA LEU A 76 0.57 4.83 -5.14
C LEU A 76 0.64 5.53 -6.51
N THR A 77 1.75 6.21 -6.79
CA THR A 77 1.91 6.98 -8.04
C THR A 77 2.66 6.23 -9.13
N THR A 78 3.43 5.20 -8.78
CA THR A 78 4.13 4.35 -9.75
C THR A 78 3.25 3.32 -10.46
N GLY A 79 1.99 3.17 -10.04
CA GLY A 79 1.13 2.07 -10.46
C GLY A 79 1.43 0.76 -9.72
N PHE A 80 0.48 -0.18 -9.77
CA PHE A 80 0.54 -1.44 -9.02
C PHE A 80 1.64 -2.40 -9.49
N GLN A 81 1.92 -2.43 -10.80
CA GLN A 81 2.99 -3.24 -11.38
C GLN A 81 3.91 -2.37 -12.22
N ARG A 82 5.21 -2.45 -11.93
CA ARG A 82 6.22 -1.63 -12.59
C ARG A 82 7.42 -2.46 -13.06
N TYR A 83 7.89 -2.18 -14.26
CA TYR A 83 9.19 -2.65 -14.74
C TYR A 83 10.27 -1.64 -14.35
N VAL A 84 11.31 -2.12 -13.69
CA VAL A 84 12.39 -1.27 -13.15
C VAL A 84 13.73 -1.71 -13.73
N GLU A 85 14.59 -0.73 -14.00
CA GLU A 85 15.93 -0.99 -14.51
C GLU A 85 16.79 -1.69 -13.45
N ILE A 86 17.66 -2.58 -13.91
CA ILE A 86 18.69 -3.22 -13.07
C ILE A 86 19.73 -2.17 -12.69
N GLY A 87 20.05 -2.06 -11.41
CA GLY A 87 21.01 -1.07 -10.95
C GLY A 87 21.06 -0.94 -9.44
N LYS A 88 21.90 -0.03 -8.97
CA LYS A 88 21.98 0.35 -7.56
C LYS A 88 21.08 1.52 -7.28
N ASP A 89 20.54 1.58 -6.05
CA ASP A 89 19.79 2.74 -5.57
C ASP A 89 18.63 3.15 -6.52
N ILE A 90 17.88 2.17 -7.02
CA ILE A 90 16.74 2.39 -7.92
C ILE A 90 15.49 2.64 -7.07
N VAL A 91 14.75 3.70 -7.38
CA VAL A 91 13.42 3.93 -6.79
C VAL A 91 12.42 3.00 -7.45
N VAL A 92 12.00 1.96 -6.74
CA VAL A 92 11.12 0.90 -7.27
C VAL A 92 9.64 1.21 -7.05
N MET A 93 9.32 1.98 -6.02
CA MET A 93 7.96 2.36 -5.65
C MET A 93 7.93 3.85 -5.29
N GLN A 94 6.88 4.55 -5.71
CA GLN A 94 6.61 5.94 -5.35
C GLN A 94 5.17 6.06 -4.83
N MET A 95 4.99 6.78 -3.75
CA MET A 95 3.67 7.10 -3.22
C MET A 95 3.63 8.53 -2.71
N ASP A 96 2.47 9.16 -2.82
CA ASP A 96 2.19 10.43 -2.19
C ASP A 96 1.48 10.15 -0.86
N ILE A 97 1.96 10.76 0.22
CA ILE A 97 1.40 10.62 1.56
C ILE A 97 0.90 12.00 2.00
N GLU A 98 -0.39 12.10 2.25
CA GLU A 98 -1.00 13.23 2.95
C GLU A 98 -1.08 12.89 4.44
N ASN A 99 -0.21 13.49 5.26
CA ASN A 99 -0.20 13.31 6.71
C ASN A 99 -1.00 14.43 7.40
N PHE A 100 -2.04 14.08 8.17
CA PHE A 100 -2.88 15.05 8.88
C PHE A 100 -2.34 15.46 10.27
N GLY A 101 -1.25 14.85 10.73
CA GLY A 101 -0.52 15.30 11.93
C GLY A 101 -0.07 14.21 12.90
N GLU A 102 0.07 12.96 12.45
CA GLU A 102 0.60 11.87 13.28
C GLU A 102 2.10 11.67 13.06
N ASP A 103 2.81 11.31 14.13
CA ASP A 103 4.23 10.92 14.09
C ASP A 103 4.37 9.43 13.75
N ASN A 104 5.58 8.97 13.41
CA ASN A 104 5.91 7.57 13.07
C ASN A 104 5.14 7.00 11.86
N ALA A 105 5.07 7.79 10.80
CA ALA A 105 4.34 7.44 9.58
C ALA A 105 4.92 6.23 8.84
N LEU A 106 6.24 6.00 8.87
CA LEU A 106 6.90 4.91 8.14
C LEU A 106 7.63 3.99 9.10
N SER A 107 7.16 2.75 9.33
CA SER A 107 7.76 1.88 10.35
C SER A 107 8.45 0.63 9.80
N GLY A 108 8.25 0.27 8.54
CA GLY A 108 8.85 -0.93 7.95
C GLY A 108 8.40 -1.24 6.53
N MET A 109 9.01 -2.26 5.95
CA MET A 109 8.70 -2.80 4.64
C MET A 109 8.91 -4.31 4.67
N LYS A 110 7.93 -5.06 4.17
CA LYS A 110 8.09 -6.48 3.84
C LYS A 110 8.24 -6.62 2.34
N MET A 111 9.15 -7.47 1.91
CA MET A 111 9.35 -7.77 0.50
C MET A 111 9.08 -9.26 0.26
N ILE A 112 8.06 -9.54 -0.54
CA ILE A 112 7.70 -10.91 -0.91
C ILE A 112 8.23 -11.16 -2.32
N ASN A 113 9.10 -12.17 -2.46
CA ASN A 113 9.54 -12.60 -3.78
C ASN A 113 8.39 -13.32 -4.48
N MET A 114 7.90 -12.74 -5.56
CA MET A 114 6.69 -13.20 -6.24
C MET A 114 6.91 -14.47 -7.06
N ARG A 115 8.17 -14.92 -7.25
CA ARG A 115 8.48 -16.19 -7.93
C ARG A 115 8.32 -17.39 -7.01
N ASN A 116 8.62 -17.24 -5.72
CA ASN A 116 8.60 -18.34 -4.74
C ASN A 116 7.58 -18.13 -3.60
N GLY A 117 6.99 -16.93 -3.50
CA GLY A 117 6.03 -16.54 -2.46
C GLY A 117 6.65 -16.35 -1.07
N GLN A 118 7.97 -16.27 -0.96
CA GLN A 118 8.68 -16.17 0.33
C GLN A 118 9.04 -14.72 0.63
N GLU A 119 8.98 -14.37 1.92
CA GLU A 119 9.53 -13.11 2.42
C GLU A 119 11.05 -13.18 2.38
N GLU A 120 11.67 -12.18 1.75
CA GLU A 120 13.12 -12.09 1.62
C GLU A 120 13.61 -10.75 2.21
N GLN A 121 14.71 -10.80 2.96
CA GLN A 121 15.34 -9.59 3.48
C GLN A 121 16.16 -8.92 2.38
N LYS A 122 15.67 -7.80 1.89
CA LYS A 122 16.37 -6.94 0.93
C LYS A 122 16.72 -5.62 1.61
N GLU A 123 17.93 -5.13 1.40
CA GLU A 123 18.31 -3.81 1.89
C GLU A 123 17.55 -2.73 1.11
N PHE A 124 16.98 -1.77 1.82
CA PHE A 124 16.26 -0.66 1.23
C PHE A 124 16.43 0.58 2.08
N LYS A 125 16.13 1.73 1.50
CA LYS A 125 16.00 3.00 2.20
C LYS A 125 14.76 3.74 1.73
N TRP A 126 14.15 4.47 2.65
CA TRP A 126 13.10 5.42 2.33
C TRP A 126 13.75 6.71 1.85
N VAL A 127 13.21 7.27 0.78
CA VAL A 127 13.65 8.55 0.22
C VAL A 127 12.45 9.47 0.04
N TYR A 128 12.66 10.78 0.02
CA TYR A 128 11.63 11.76 -0.34
C TYR A 128 12.05 12.58 -1.55
N GLY A 129 11.06 12.95 -2.36
CA GLY A 129 11.27 13.68 -3.60
C GLY A 129 11.55 15.16 -3.32
N ILE A 130 12.67 15.67 -3.82
CA ILE A 130 12.91 17.11 -3.89
C ILE A 130 12.42 17.61 -5.24
N TYR A 131 11.45 18.51 -5.19
CA TYR A 131 10.87 19.11 -6.38
C TYR A 131 11.63 20.33 -6.86
N GLY A 132 11.64 20.53 -8.16
CA GLY A 132 12.20 21.69 -8.83
C GLY A 132 11.52 21.92 -10.17
N ASP A 133 11.68 23.14 -10.67
CA ASP A 133 11.18 23.53 -11.98
C ASP A 133 12.12 23.00 -13.06
N VAL A 134 11.57 22.19 -13.97
CA VAL A 134 12.28 21.57 -15.10
C VAL A 134 11.64 22.06 -16.38
N GLU A 135 12.45 22.50 -17.33
CA GLU A 135 11.99 22.84 -18.68
C GLU A 135 11.81 21.56 -19.50
N VAL A 136 10.58 21.33 -19.95
CA VAL A 136 10.16 20.15 -20.70
C VAL A 136 9.75 20.57 -22.10
N ASP A 137 10.39 19.94 -23.10
CA ASP A 137 10.09 20.16 -24.50
C ASP A 137 8.67 19.68 -24.84
N THR A 138 7.94 20.51 -25.58
CA THR A 138 6.64 20.16 -26.15
C THR A 138 6.84 19.65 -27.56
N TRP A 139 6.40 18.42 -27.81
CA TRP A 139 6.50 17.73 -29.09
C TRP A 139 5.16 17.78 -29.83
N GLU A 140 5.20 17.95 -31.14
CA GLU A 140 4.03 17.85 -32.02
C GLU A 140 4.37 17.04 -33.27
N ASP A 141 3.42 16.22 -33.73
CA ASP A 141 3.53 15.48 -34.99
C ASP A 141 3.35 16.43 -36.18
N VAL A 142 4.45 16.78 -36.83
CA VAL A 142 4.42 17.56 -38.07
C VAL A 142 4.34 16.61 -39.26
N CYS A 143 3.14 16.49 -39.83
CA CYS A 143 2.87 15.60 -40.94
C CYS A 143 3.01 16.28 -42.32
N VAL A 144 3.84 15.70 -43.18
CA VAL A 144 3.96 16.08 -44.59
C VAL A 144 3.34 15.00 -45.46
N THR A 145 2.37 15.38 -46.31
CA THR A 145 1.82 14.45 -47.30
C THR A 145 2.81 14.29 -48.46
N VAL A 146 3.35 13.09 -48.58
CA VAL A 146 4.22 12.69 -49.69
C VAL A 146 3.36 12.04 -50.78
N VAL A 147 3.36 12.62 -51.98
CA VAL A 147 2.73 12.02 -53.16
C VAL A 147 3.73 11.07 -53.80
N ASN A 148 3.42 9.78 -53.84
CA ASN A 148 4.31 8.81 -54.45
C ASN A 148 4.36 9.01 -55.98
N ALA A 149 5.56 9.28 -56.51
CA ALA A 149 5.75 9.49 -57.95
C ALA A 149 5.31 8.27 -58.79
N SER A 150 5.37 7.06 -58.21
CA SER A 150 4.97 5.81 -58.86
C SER A 150 3.48 5.50 -58.79
N SER A 151 2.72 6.22 -57.96
CA SER A 151 1.26 6.04 -57.82
C SER A 151 0.62 7.40 -57.49
N PRO A 152 0.12 8.13 -58.50
CA PRO A 152 -0.47 9.47 -58.31
C PRO A 152 -1.66 9.50 -57.34
N THR A 153 -2.27 8.34 -57.06
CA THR A 153 -3.36 8.17 -56.09
C THR A 153 -2.88 7.72 -54.71
N GLY A 154 -1.63 7.26 -54.57
CA GLY A 154 -1.02 6.88 -53.30
C GLY A 154 -0.49 8.10 -52.55
N LYS A 155 -1.29 8.63 -51.63
CA LYS A 155 -0.82 9.61 -50.63
C LYS A 155 -0.37 8.86 -49.38
N SER A 156 0.83 9.14 -48.91
CA SER A 156 1.30 8.70 -47.60
C SER A 156 1.59 9.94 -46.76
N ASN A 157 1.18 9.93 -45.50
CA ASN A 157 1.57 10.96 -44.55
C ASN A 157 2.82 10.47 -43.84
N ASN A 158 3.90 11.21 -43.97
CA ASN A 158 5.09 11.02 -43.15
C ASN A 158 5.00 12.05 -42.01
N CYS A 159 4.86 11.58 -40.79
CA CYS A 159 4.82 12.44 -39.61
C CYS A 159 6.16 12.32 -38.88
N LEU A 160 6.72 13.46 -38.51
CA LEU A 160 7.92 13.56 -37.70
C LEU A 160 7.56 14.33 -36.43
N GLU A 161 8.01 13.85 -35.29
CA GLU A 161 7.91 14.58 -34.03
C GLU A 161 8.91 15.75 -34.08
N GLU A 162 8.41 16.99 -33.98
CA GLU A 162 9.23 18.20 -33.89
C GLU A 162 8.99 18.90 -32.54
N ILE A 163 10.05 19.49 -31.98
CA ILE A 163 9.95 20.35 -30.79
C ILE A 163 9.34 21.68 -31.21
N VAL A 164 8.11 21.95 -30.76
CA VAL A 164 7.37 23.18 -31.10
C VAL A 164 7.43 24.25 -30.01
N GLY A 165 7.96 23.89 -28.84
CA GLY A 165 8.15 24.80 -27.71
C GLY A 165 8.67 24.08 -26.48
N SER A 166 8.67 24.77 -25.37
CA SER A 166 9.00 24.23 -24.05
C SER A 166 8.09 24.86 -23.00
N HIS A 167 7.94 24.18 -21.87
CA HIS A 167 7.23 24.70 -20.71
C HIS A 167 7.88 24.24 -19.41
N ILE A 168 7.61 24.95 -18.33
CA ILE A 168 8.14 24.60 -17.01
C ILE A 168 7.17 23.66 -16.31
N GLU A 169 7.66 22.48 -15.93
CA GLU A 169 6.96 21.53 -15.08
C GLU A 169 7.66 21.40 -13.73
N ASN A 170 6.89 21.20 -12.67
CA ASN A 170 7.45 20.94 -11.35
C ASN A 170 7.62 19.42 -11.17
N GLN A 171 8.86 18.95 -11.20
CA GLN A 171 9.20 17.52 -11.18
C GLN A 171 10.19 17.19 -10.04
N ILE A 172 10.29 15.91 -9.69
CA ILE A 172 11.31 15.44 -8.74
C ILE A 172 12.68 15.52 -9.41
N ILE A 173 13.53 16.44 -8.96
CA ILE A 173 14.88 16.64 -9.50
C ILE A 173 15.93 15.76 -8.81
N ARG A 174 15.66 15.31 -7.59
CA ARG A 174 16.50 14.35 -6.85
C ARG A 174 15.73 13.72 -5.69
N TRP A 175 16.28 12.62 -5.20
CA TRP A 175 15.83 11.93 -4.00
C TRP A 175 16.79 12.20 -2.84
N GLU A 176 16.25 12.50 -1.67
CA GLU A 176 17.03 12.61 -0.43
C GLU A 176 16.60 11.52 0.54
N GLU A 177 17.55 10.94 1.26
CA GLU A 177 17.29 9.86 2.21
C GLU A 177 16.48 10.36 3.40
N LEU A 178 15.43 9.62 3.74
CA LEU A 178 14.63 9.88 4.91
C LEU A 178 15.28 9.23 6.13
N THR A 179 16.02 10.02 6.91
CA THR A 179 16.77 9.51 8.08
C THR A 179 15.88 9.26 9.32
N ASN A 180 14.61 9.69 9.28
CA ASN A 180 13.66 9.53 10.37
C ASN A 180 12.32 9.02 9.81
N THR A 181 11.65 8.16 10.58
CA THR A 181 10.33 7.60 10.28
C THR A 181 9.18 8.61 10.38
N ASN A 182 9.44 9.82 10.89
CA ASN A 182 8.47 10.90 11.01
C ASN A 182 8.34 11.68 9.70
N ILE A 183 7.15 11.63 9.11
CA ILE A 183 6.77 12.44 7.96
C ILE A 183 6.17 13.76 8.46
N PRO A 184 6.60 14.93 7.96
CA PRO A 184 5.98 16.21 8.34
C PRO A 184 4.50 16.26 7.93
N LYS A 185 3.70 17.06 8.64
CA LYS A 185 2.31 17.33 8.25
C LYS A 185 2.24 17.96 6.86
N GLY A 186 1.28 17.50 6.05
CA GLY A 186 1.09 17.92 4.66
C GLY A 186 1.30 16.77 3.67
N THR A 187 1.41 17.12 2.39
CA THR A 187 1.66 16.16 1.30
C THR A 187 3.15 16.03 1.06
N ILE A 188 3.66 14.79 1.02
CA ILE A 188 5.04 14.48 0.64
C ILE A 188 5.04 13.27 -0.29
N THR A 189 5.98 13.26 -1.23
CA THR A 189 6.22 12.10 -2.09
C THR A 189 7.37 11.28 -1.54
N ILE A 190 7.09 10.03 -1.22
CA ILE A 190 8.03 9.07 -0.68
C ILE A 190 8.34 8.00 -1.73
N GLY A 191 9.62 7.65 -1.85
CA GLY A 191 10.11 6.56 -2.66
C GLY A 191 10.71 5.43 -1.81
N LEU A 192 10.55 4.19 -2.27
CA LEU A 192 11.36 3.07 -1.79
C LEU A 192 12.53 2.88 -2.74
N MET A 193 13.74 3.02 -2.22
CA MET A 193 14.98 2.88 -2.98
C MET A 193 15.72 1.61 -2.55
N THR A 194 16.12 0.78 -3.52
CA THR A 194 16.83 -0.48 -3.30
C THR A 194 17.69 -0.86 -4.51
N ASP A 195 18.60 -1.80 -4.33
CA ASP A 195 19.36 -2.39 -5.44
C ASP A 195 18.50 -3.40 -6.20
N VAL A 196 18.33 -3.20 -7.50
CA VAL A 196 17.58 -4.10 -8.39
C VAL A 196 18.57 -4.99 -9.15
N LYS A 197 18.37 -6.30 -9.06
CA LYS A 197 19.20 -7.31 -9.73
C LYS A 197 18.39 -8.03 -10.80
N GLU A 198 19.10 -8.62 -11.76
CA GLU A 198 18.48 -9.47 -12.78
C GLU A 198 17.63 -10.57 -12.13
N GLY A 199 16.40 -10.72 -12.63
CA GLY A 199 15.45 -11.71 -12.13
C GLY A 199 14.65 -11.29 -10.90
N ASP A 200 14.92 -10.12 -10.29
CA ASP A 200 14.11 -9.60 -9.19
C ASP A 200 12.64 -9.46 -9.62
N TYR A 201 11.73 -9.98 -8.80
CA TYR A 201 10.28 -9.79 -8.94
C TYR A 201 9.67 -9.82 -7.55
N TYR A 202 9.25 -8.67 -7.02
CA TYR A 202 8.84 -8.52 -5.62
C TYR A 202 7.53 -7.75 -5.49
N ASP A 203 6.78 -8.06 -4.43
CA ASP A 203 5.71 -7.23 -3.87
C ASP A 203 6.22 -6.52 -2.61
N GLY A 204 6.18 -5.20 -2.62
CA GLY A 204 6.53 -4.34 -1.51
C GLY A 204 5.30 -3.99 -0.68
N ILE A 205 5.30 -4.45 0.56
CA ILE A 205 4.22 -4.24 1.53
C ILE A 205 4.72 -3.22 2.58
N PRO A 206 4.45 -1.91 2.41
CA PRO A 206 4.86 -0.92 3.39
C PRO A 206 4.03 -1.04 4.67
N THR A 207 4.65 -0.70 5.80
CA THR A 207 3.94 -0.44 7.05
C THR A 207 3.83 1.06 7.26
N LEU A 208 2.63 1.60 7.04
CA LEU A 208 2.31 3.02 7.20
C LEU A 208 1.48 3.22 8.46
N PHE A 209 1.89 4.14 9.35
CA PHE A 209 1.18 4.46 10.60
C PHE A 209 0.81 3.19 11.42
N GLY A 210 1.73 2.21 11.45
CA GLY A 210 1.56 0.94 12.15
C GLY A 210 0.64 -0.08 11.46
N LYS A 211 0.27 0.14 10.18
CA LYS A 211 -0.59 -0.77 9.40
C LYS A 211 0.10 -1.19 8.10
N GLU A 212 0.12 -2.49 7.87
CA GLU A 212 0.62 -3.08 6.63
C GLU A 212 -0.40 -2.88 5.51
N ILE A 213 0.04 -2.33 4.39
CA ILE A 213 -0.77 -2.21 3.18
C ILE A 213 -0.35 -3.33 2.23
N LYS A 214 -1.13 -4.41 2.22
CA LYS A 214 -0.86 -5.61 1.41
C LYS A 214 -1.14 -5.33 -0.05
N GLU A 215 -0.42 -6.03 -0.94
CA GLU A 215 -0.60 -5.92 -2.39
C GLU A 215 -0.58 -4.44 -2.78
N TRP A 216 0.49 -3.76 -2.39
CA TRP A 216 0.61 -2.32 -2.58
C TRP A 216 1.35 -2.03 -3.88
N ALA A 217 2.59 -2.49 -4.02
CA ALA A 217 3.37 -2.24 -5.24
C ALA A 217 4.27 -3.41 -5.60
N THR A 218 4.11 -3.92 -6.82
CA THR A 218 4.95 -4.95 -7.40
C THR A 218 5.94 -4.35 -8.39
N TRP A 219 7.19 -4.84 -8.37
CA TRP A 219 8.18 -4.48 -9.39
C TRP A 219 8.92 -5.70 -9.92
N GLU A 220 9.24 -5.66 -11.21
CA GLU A 220 10.05 -6.67 -11.89
C GLU A 220 11.26 -6.01 -12.57
N ALA A 221 12.43 -6.62 -12.42
CA ALA A 221 13.64 -6.19 -13.10
C ALA A 221 13.49 -6.37 -14.62
N SER A 222 13.70 -5.29 -15.37
CA SER A 222 13.74 -5.27 -16.83
C SER A 222 15.13 -4.91 -17.33
N VAL A 223 15.58 -5.63 -18.35
CA VAL A 223 16.78 -5.28 -19.11
C VAL A 223 16.34 -4.41 -20.27
N LYS A 224 16.80 -3.16 -20.34
CA LYS A 224 16.59 -2.32 -21.53
C LYS A 224 17.66 -2.58 -22.58
N ASP A 225 17.27 -2.51 -23.85
CA ASP A 225 18.21 -2.53 -24.97
C ASP A 225 18.92 -1.17 -25.15
N SER A 226 19.82 -1.06 -26.12
CA SER A 226 20.55 0.19 -26.41
C SER A 226 19.67 1.33 -26.91
N HIS A 227 18.41 1.06 -27.25
CA HIS A 227 17.41 2.05 -27.67
C HIS A 227 16.44 2.39 -26.54
N GLY A 228 16.68 1.90 -25.32
CA GLY A 228 15.83 2.13 -24.17
C GLY A 228 14.52 1.35 -24.19
N GLN A 229 14.37 0.38 -25.10
CA GLN A 229 13.20 -0.49 -25.13
C GLN A 229 13.40 -1.62 -24.12
N ASP A 230 12.36 -1.92 -23.34
CA ASP A 230 12.38 -3.09 -22.46
C ASP A 230 12.52 -4.36 -23.32
N LEU A 231 13.63 -5.07 -23.14
CA LEU A 231 13.76 -6.45 -23.57
C LEU A 231 12.94 -7.28 -22.59
N VAL A 232 11.61 -7.18 -22.70
CA VAL A 232 10.71 -8.17 -22.11
C VAL A 232 11.28 -9.51 -22.56
N ASN A 233 11.63 -10.38 -21.61
CA ASN A 233 12.28 -11.66 -21.85
C ASN A 233 11.53 -12.47 -22.91
N ALA A 234 11.83 -12.25 -24.19
CA ALA A 234 11.26 -12.97 -25.33
C ALA A 234 11.81 -14.41 -25.41
N ALA A 235 12.48 -14.88 -24.36
CA ALA A 235 13.05 -16.20 -24.21
C ALA A 235 12.12 -17.18 -23.45
N GLY A 236 10.86 -16.82 -23.18
CA GLY A 236 9.92 -17.63 -22.39
C GLY A 236 8.72 -18.25 -23.12
N ASP A 237 8.43 -17.90 -24.37
CA ASP A 237 7.20 -18.35 -25.05
C ASP A 237 7.46 -19.46 -26.08
N THR A 238 8.01 -20.58 -25.62
CA THR A 238 7.71 -21.89 -26.22
C THR A 238 7.81 -22.97 -25.16
N GLU A 239 6.94 -22.98 -24.15
CA GLU A 239 6.31 -24.22 -23.61
C GLU A 239 5.06 -23.81 -22.81
N ASP A 240 3.90 -23.94 -23.47
CA ASP A 240 2.67 -24.53 -22.96
C ASP A 240 2.53 -24.76 -21.44
N PHE A 241 2.58 -23.70 -20.64
CA PHE A 241 1.95 -23.68 -19.32
C PHE A 241 0.64 -22.91 -19.44
N GLY A 242 -0.41 -23.68 -19.72
CA GLY A 242 -1.77 -23.32 -19.33
C GLY A 242 -1.86 -23.13 -17.81
N MET A 243 -1.40 -21.99 -17.33
CA MET A 243 -1.82 -21.41 -16.06
C MET A 243 -2.47 -20.07 -16.36
N ILE A 244 -3.74 -20.16 -16.75
CA ILE A 244 -4.70 -19.09 -16.54
C ILE A 244 -4.71 -18.85 -15.03
N TRP A 245 -3.94 -17.86 -14.57
CA TRP A 245 -4.09 -17.31 -13.24
C TRP A 245 -5.48 -16.68 -13.17
N LYS A 246 -6.45 -17.47 -12.70
CA LYS A 246 -7.65 -16.91 -12.10
C LYS A 246 -7.22 -16.43 -10.71
N PRO A 247 -7.23 -15.12 -10.43
CA PRO A 247 -7.14 -14.66 -9.04
C PRO A 247 -8.20 -15.39 -8.22
N HIS A 248 -7.78 -16.01 -7.12
CA HIS A 248 -8.62 -16.74 -6.20
C HIS A 248 -9.48 -15.74 -5.41
N TYR A 249 -10.51 -15.19 -6.05
CA TYR A 249 -11.51 -14.36 -5.40
C TYR A 249 -12.57 -15.26 -4.76
N ASP A 250 -12.46 -15.53 -3.45
CA ASP A 250 -13.61 -15.99 -2.65
C ASP A 250 -14.43 -14.76 -2.21
N VAL A 251 -15.13 -14.16 -3.18
CA VAL A 251 -16.06 -13.06 -2.91
C VAL A 251 -17.38 -13.67 -2.43
N ARG A 252 -17.56 -13.75 -1.11
CA ARG A 252 -18.89 -13.94 -0.52
C ARG A 252 -19.69 -12.65 -0.69
N MET A 253 -20.43 -12.55 -1.80
CA MET A 253 -21.48 -11.55 -1.96
C MET A 253 -22.65 -11.88 -1.01
N THR A 254 -22.75 -11.17 0.12
CA THR A 254 -23.99 -11.07 0.87
C THR A 254 -24.92 -10.06 0.18
N SER A 255 -25.83 -10.58 -0.64
CA SER A 255 -27.11 -10.02 -1.12
C SER A 255 -27.17 -8.53 -1.50
N PHE A 256 -27.30 -8.25 -2.79
CA PHE A 256 -27.77 -6.97 -3.33
C PHE A 256 -29.29 -7.01 -3.50
N THR A 257 -30.00 -5.98 -3.04
CA THR A 257 -31.43 -5.78 -3.30
C THR A 257 -31.57 -4.80 -4.47
N ILE A 258 -32.13 -5.25 -5.59
CA ILE A 258 -32.48 -4.40 -6.74
C ILE A 258 -33.91 -3.90 -6.52
N SER A 259 -34.11 -2.58 -6.37
CA SER A 259 -35.43 -1.96 -6.56
C SER A 259 -35.47 -1.29 -7.92
N ALA A 260 -36.29 -1.83 -8.82
CA ALA A 260 -36.62 -1.21 -10.08
C ALA A 260 -37.60 -0.05 -9.87
N GLN A 261 -37.31 1.13 -10.41
CA GLN A 261 -38.34 2.08 -10.82
C GLN A 261 -38.03 2.57 -12.24
N SER A 262 -38.86 2.11 -13.16
CA SER A 262 -38.95 2.63 -14.52
C SER A 262 -39.79 3.89 -14.54
N THR A 263 -39.33 4.95 -15.20
CA THR A 263 -40.23 5.89 -15.88
C THR A 263 -39.62 6.24 -17.23
N ALA A 264 -40.31 5.84 -18.30
CA ALA A 264 -40.04 6.25 -19.66
C ALA A 264 -40.48 7.70 -19.85
N THR A 265 -39.64 8.52 -20.48
CA THR A 265 -40.04 9.82 -21.03
C THR A 265 -40.04 9.71 -22.54
N VAL A 266 -41.23 9.75 -23.12
CA VAL A 266 -41.49 9.90 -24.55
C VAL A 266 -41.32 11.37 -24.89
N CYS A 267 -40.35 11.72 -25.72
CA CYS A 267 -40.32 13.01 -26.40
C CYS A 267 -41.03 12.86 -27.75
N ALA A 268 -42.21 13.47 -27.85
CA ALA A 268 -42.90 13.70 -29.10
C ALA A 268 -42.10 14.71 -29.95
N ILE A 269 -41.98 14.42 -31.25
CA ILE A 269 -41.55 15.37 -32.27
C ILE A 269 -42.84 15.89 -32.91
N ASP A 270 -43.11 17.18 -32.72
CA ASP A 270 -44.09 17.95 -33.51
C ASP A 270 -43.38 19.22 -34.01
N GLY A 271 -43.46 19.47 -35.32
CA GLY A 271 -43.10 20.73 -35.97
C GLY A 271 -41.88 20.69 -36.88
#